data_AF-A0A6V8PNP5-F1
#
_entry.id   AF-A0A6V8PNP5-F1
#
_cell.length_a   1.000
_cell.length_b   1.000
_cell.length_c   1.000
_cell.angle_alpha   90.00
_cell.angle_beta   90.00
_cell.angle_gamma   90.00
#
_symmetry.space_group_name_H-M   'P 1'
#
loop_
_entity.id
_entity.type
_entity.pdbx_description
1 polymer ?
#
loop_
_entity_poly.entity_id
_entity_poly.type
_entity_poly.pdbx_seq_one_letter_code
_entity_poly.pdbx_strand_id
1 'polypeptide(L)'
;QPKSSPDPKFFIGKGKVEEIKATITSGGVNLVIFDEELSATQQHNLQKELGIKVLDRTALILDIFAQHAHSHEGKLQVEMAQLTYLLPRLKGRGTEMSRLGGGIGTRGPGETKLEVDRRRIRKRIKTLSDRLEQLGVNRSIQRKKRKKSRVPVVSIVGYTNAGKSTLLNTLTGARARVEDKLFSTLDSSVKRLNRGQKGTVLFSDTVGFINKLPHQLIASFKSTLEEIKESDLLLHIVDATNADLGNYLRAVEEVLTEIGAINKKTVLVFNKIDLLDRVALARLK
;
A
#
# COMPACT_ATOMS: atom_id res chain seq x y z
N GLN A 1 16.70 -12.31 -25.10
CA GLN A 1 17.20 -10.96 -24.79
C GLN A 1 16.11 -10.19 -24.05
N PRO A 2 16.44 -9.46 -22.97
CA PRO A 2 15.47 -8.57 -22.35
C PRO A 2 15.10 -7.49 -23.37
N LYS A 3 13.81 -7.36 -23.69
CA LYS A 3 13.32 -6.25 -24.52
C LYS A 3 13.54 -4.94 -23.74
N SER A 4 13.91 -3.86 -24.44
CA SER A 4 14.14 -2.53 -23.82
C SER A 4 12.86 -1.87 -23.31
N SER A 5 11.69 -2.35 -23.73
CA SER A 5 10.39 -1.87 -23.28
C SER A 5 9.42 -3.04 -23.01
N PRO A 6 8.51 -2.89 -22.02
CA PRO A 6 7.49 -3.90 -21.73
C PRO A 6 6.61 -4.16 -22.95
N ASP A 7 6.26 -5.43 -23.16
CA ASP A 7 5.36 -5.81 -24.24
C ASP A 7 3.94 -5.25 -23.98
N PRO A 8 3.33 -4.51 -24.92
CA PRO A 8 2.02 -3.92 -24.71
C PRO A 8 0.92 -4.97 -24.51
N LYS A 9 1.13 -6.21 -25.00
CA LYS A 9 0.14 -7.29 -24.91
C LYS A 9 0.30 -8.12 -23.64
N PHE A 10 1.52 -8.45 -23.25
CA PHE A 10 1.80 -9.41 -22.17
C PHE A 10 2.75 -8.91 -21.09
N PHE A 11 3.25 -7.67 -21.18
CA PHE A 11 4.35 -7.13 -20.37
C PHE A 11 5.70 -7.82 -20.63
N ILE A 12 5.70 -9.15 -20.67
CA ILE A 12 6.82 -10.01 -21.07
C ILE A 12 6.70 -10.48 -22.52
N GLY A 13 7.81 -10.95 -23.10
CA GLY A 13 7.81 -11.51 -24.45
C GLY A 13 7.07 -12.84 -24.54
N LYS A 14 6.51 -13.14 -25.72
CA LYS A 14 5.72 -14.36 -25.99
C LYS A 14 6.45 -15.66 -25.59
N GLY A 15 7.75 -15.78 -25.89
CA GLY A 15 8.53 -16.96 -25.50
C GLY A 15 8.58 -17.18 -23.98
N LYS A 16 8.61 -16.09 -23.19
CA LYS A 16 8.56 -16.21 -21.72
C LYS A 16 7.16 -16.61 -21.23
N VAL A 17 6.10 -16.17 -21.91
CA VAL A 17 4.73 -16.62 -21.61
C VAL A 17 4.60 -18.13 -21.84
N GLU A 18 5.14 -18.64 -22.94
CA GLU A 18 5.16 -20.09 -23.25
C GLU A 18 5.97 -20.89 -22.22
N GLU A 19 7.13 -20.38 -21.80
CA GLU A 19 7.94 -20.98 -20.73
C GLU A 19 7.16 -21.06 -19.41
N ILE A 20 6.50 -19.97 -19.00
CA ILE A 20 5.67 -19.94 -17.79
C ILE A 20 4.52 -20.94 -17.89
N LYS A 21 3.87 -21.04 -19.06
CA LYS A 21 2.79 -22.00 -19.32
C LYS A 21 3.24 -23.46 -19.18
N ALA A 22 4.45 -23.78 -19.64
CA ALA A 22 5.04 -25.10 -19.45
C ALA A 22 5.29 -25.40 -17.96
N THR A 23 5.80 -24.42 -17.20
CA THR A 23 5.99 -24.54 -15.75
C THR A 23 4.68 -24.72 -14.99
N ILE A 24 3.61 -24.02 -15.41
CA ILE A 24 2.28 -24.17 -14.81
C ILE A 24 1.76 -25.60 -14.99
N THR A 25 1.88 -26.13 -16.21
CA THR A 25 1.36 -27.46 -16.57
C THR A 25 2.12 -28.59 -15.86
N SER A 26 3.42 -28.43 -15.68
CA SER A 26 4.29 -29.44 -15.04
C SER A 26 4.29 -29.36 -13.51
N GLY A 27 4.13 -28.16 -12.93
CA GLY A 27 4.30 -27.91 -11.50
C GLY A 27 3.01 -27.74 -10.70
N GLY A 28 1.83 -27.78 -11.32
CA GLY A 28 0.54 -27.62 -10.62
C GLY A 28 0.32 -26.20 -10.06
N VAL A 29 0.93 -25.19 -10.69
CA VAL A 29 0.84 -23.79 -10.24
C VAL A 29 -0.57 -23.24 -10.46
N ASN A 30 -1.16 -22.61 -9.46
CA ASN A 30 -2.52 -22.04 -9.52
C ASN A 30 -2.56 -20.51 -9.56
N LEU A 31 -1.42 -19.85 -9.38
CA LEU A 31 -1.28 -18.40 -9.29
C LEU A 31 0.06 -17.94 -9.87
N VAL A 32 0.02 -16.94 -10.75
CA VAL A 32 1.21 -16.20 -11.19
C VAL A 32 1.20 -14.81 -10.59
N ILE A 33 2.34 -14.39 -10.03
CA ILE A 33 2.53 -13.04 -9.48
C ILE A 33 3.58 -12.32 -10.33
N PHE A 34 3.25 -11.12 -10.79
CA PHE A 34 4.16 -10.20 -11.46
C PHE A 34 4.59 -9.11 -10.47
N ASP A 35 5.91 -8.89 -10.34
CA ASP A 35 6.47 -7.85 -9.45
C ASP A 35 6.34 -6.42 -10.01
N GLU A 36 5.74 -6.24 -11.19
CA GLU A 36 5.49 -4.94 -11.78
C GLU A 36 3.99 -4.74 -12.01
N GLU A 37 3.56 -3.48 -12.12
CA GLU A 37 2.16 -3.16 -12.39
C GLU A 37 1.76 -3.57 -13.81
N LEU A 38 0.64 -4.30 -13.92
CA LEU A 38 0.09 -4.70 -15.20
C LEU A 38 -1.10 -3.81 -15.56
N SER A 39 -1.19 -3.40 -16.82
CA SER A 39 -2.44 -2.82 -17.32
C SER A 39 -3.57 -3.86 -17.32
N ALA A 40 -4.82 -3.39 -17.26
CA ALA A 40 -5.99 -4.26 -17.32
C ALA A 40 -5.99 -5.20 -18.53
N THR A 41 -5.52 -4.72 -19.69
CA THR A 41 -5.40 -5.49 -20.92
C THR A 41 -4.31 -6.56 -20.82
N GLN A 42 -3.12 -6.20 -20.32
CA GLN A 42 -2.02 -7.16 -20.14
C GLN A 42 -2.42 -8.28 -19.19
N GLN A 43 -2.99 -7.94 -18.04
CA GLN A 43 -3.45 -8.92 -17.06
C GLN A 43 -4.53 -9.85 -17.62
N HIS A 44 -5.49 -9.32 -18.38
CA HIS A 44 -6.51 -10.13 -19.05
C HIS A 44 -5.89 -11.11 -20.06
N ASN A 45 -5.00 -10.62 -20.93
CA ASN A 45 -4.33 -11.45 -21.93
C ASN A 45 -3.48 -12.54 -21.30
N LEU A 46 -2.73 -12.22 -20.24
CA LEU A 46 -1.93 -13.19 -19.50
C LEU A 46 -2.79 -14.26 -18.85
N GLN A 47 -3.89 -13.90 -18.16
CA GLN A 47 -4.80 -14.88 -17.58
C GLN A 47 -5.41 -15.80 -18.65
N LYS A 48 -5.78 -15.24 -19.81
CA LYS A 48 -6.33 -16.02 -20.91
C LYS A 48 -5.31 -17.01 -21.50
N GLU A 49 -4.06 -16.58 -21.66
CA GLU A 49 -3.02 -17.41 -22.26
C GLU A 49 -2.50 -18.50 -21.29
N LEU A 50 -2.36 -18.15 -20.01
CA LEU A 50 -1.85 -19.03 -18.96
C LEU A 50 -2.94 -19.94 -18.36
N GLY A 51 -4.23 -19.57 -18.50
CA GLY A 51 -5.36 -20.35 -17.99
C GLY A 51 -5.53 -20.31 -16.46
N ILE A 52 -4.72 -19.52 -15.75
CA ILE A 52 -4.74 -19.38 -14.29
C ILE A 52 -4.81 -17.92 -13.85
N LYS A 53 -5.04 -17.69 -12.55
CA LYS A 53 -5.11 -16.35 -11.98
C LYS A 53 -3.75 -15.67 -12.07
N VAL A 54 -3.75 -14.41 -12.50
CA VAL A 54 -2.54 -13.57 -12.57
C VAL A 54 -2.77 -12.33 -11.71
N LEU A 55 -1.86 -12.10 -10.76
CA LEU A 55 -1.83 -10.91 -9.93
C LEU A 55 -0.61 -10.07 -10.28
N ASP A 56 -0.78 -8.76 -10.25
CA ASP A 56 0.34 -7.82 -10.27
C ASP A 56 0.73 -7.43 -8.83
N ARG A 57 1.80 -6.65 -8.71
CA ARG A 57 2.31 -6.14 -7.44
C ARG A 57 1.24 -5.39 -6.66
N THR A 58 0.47 -4.53 -7.32
CA THR A 58 -0.59 -3.73 -6.69
C THR A 58 -1.68 -4.59 -6.06
N ALA A 59 -2.15 -5.62 -6.78
CA ALA A 59 -3.14 -6.55 -6.24
C ALA A 59 -2.61 -7.34 -5.05
N LEU A 60 -1.34 -7.78 -5.09
CA LEU A 60 -0.71 -8.49 -3.97
C LEU A 60 -0.63 -7.60 -2.73
N ILE A 61 -0.19 -6.33 -2.89
CA ILE A 61 -0.11 -5.37 -1.79
C ILE A 61 -1.49 -5.13 -1.18
N LEU A 62 -2.53 -4.96 -2.01
CA LEU A 62 -3.91 -4.77 -1.55
C LEU A 62 -4.43 -5.98 -0.76
N ASP A 63 -4.10 -7.21 -1.19
CA ASP A 63 -4.45 -8.43 -0.47
C ASP A 63 -3.73 -8.50 0.88
N ILE A 64 -2.44 -8.16 0.92
CA ILE A 64 -1.68 -8.07 2.18
C ILE A 64 -2.31 -7.02 3.11
N PHE A 65 -2.67 -5.84 2.60
CA PHE A 65 -3.35 -4.82 3.40
C PHE A 65 -4.72 -5.29 3.92
N ALA A 66 -5.47 -6.06 3.14
CA ALA A 66 -6.76 -6.58 3.59
C ALA A 66 -6.62 -7.52 4.80
N GLN A 67 -5.52 -8.27 4.86
CA GLN A 67 -5.22 -9.16 5.99
C GLN A 67 -4.82 -8.37 7.26
N HIS A 68 -4.21 -7.19 7.10
CA HIS A 68 -3.72 -6.36 8.22
C HIS A 68 -4.70 -5.24 8.62
N ALA A 69 -5.77 -5.01 7.86
CA ALA A 69 -6.79 -4.01 8.16
C ALA A 69 -7.72 -4.48 9.29
N HIS A 70 -7.43 -4.08 10.53
CA HIS A 70 -8.23 -4.46 11.69
C HIS A 70 -9.23 -3.37 12.07
N SER A 71 -8.84 -2.09 11.99
CA SER A 71 -9.71 -0.96 12.30
C SER A 71 -10.85 -0.83 11.28
N HIS A 72 -11.95 -0.22 11.72
CA HIS A 72 -13.07 0.07 10.83
C HIS A 72 -12.63 0.94 9.65
N GLU A 73 -11.79 1.95 9.91
CA GLU A 73 -11.30 2.85 8.87
C GLU A 73 -10.37 2.15 7.89
N GLY A 74 -9.39 1.40 8.38
CA GLY A 74 -8.44 0.65 7.55
C GLY A 74 -9.19 -0.31 6.61
N LYS A 75 -10.25 -0.97 7.10
CA LYS A 75 -11.12 -1.82 6.27
C LYS A 75 -11.80 -1.03 5.16
N LEU A 76 -12.34 0.16 5.46
CA LEU A 76 -12.97 1.01 4.44
C LEU A 76 -11.96 1.49 3.39
N GLN A 77 -10.74 1.87 3.81
CA GLN A 77 -9.67 2.29 2.90
C GLN A 77 -9.23 1.17 1.96
N VAL A 78 -8.99 -0.03 2.51
CA VAL A 78 -8.61 -1.19 1.70
C VAL A 78 -9.73 -1.59 0.74
N GLU A 79 -10.99 -1.63 1.20
CA GLU A 79 -12.13 -1.92 0.33
C GLU A 79 -12.21 -0.90 -0.81
N MET A 80 -12.07 0.40 -0.52
CA MET A 80 -12.10 1.45 -1.53
C MET A 80 -10.95 1.29 -2.54
N ALA A 81 -9.75 0.98 -2.07
CA ALA A 81 -8.58 0.77 -2.92
C ALA A 81 -8.74 -0.46 -3.82
N GLN A 82 -9.24 -1.58 -3.29
CA GLN A 82 -9.54 -2.79 -4.05
C GLN A 82 -10.60 -2.55 -5.13
N LEU A 83 -11.69 -1.85 -4.80
CA LEU A 83 -12.74 -1.51 -5.76
C LEU A 83 -12.23 -0.57 -6.87
N THR A 84 -11.40 0.40 -6.51
CA THR A 84 -10.78 1.35 -7.46
C THR A 84 -9.83 0.63 -8.42
N TYR A 85 -9.02 -0.30 -7.91
CA TYR A 85 -8.14 -1.14 -8.71
C TYR A 85 -8.90 -2.09 -9.65
N LEU A 86 -10.01 -2.66 -9.17
CA LEU A 86 -10.85 -3.61 -9.92
C LEU A 86 -11.65 -2.93 -11.04
N LEU A 87 -12.16 -1.72 -10.82
CA LEU A 87 -13.06 -1.01 -11.74
C LEU A 87 -12.57 -0.95 -13.20
N PRO A 88 -11.32 -0.55 -13.52
CA PRO A 88 -10.82 -0.56 -14.89
C PRO A 88 -10.65 -1.97 -15.47
N ARG A 89 -10.47 -2.99 -14.62
CA ARG A 89 -10.21 -4.39 -15.00
C ARG A 89 -11.46 -5.20 -15.33
N LEU A 90 -12.64 -4.71 -14.95
CA LEU A 90 -13.93 -5.33 -15.31
C LEU A 90 -14.25 -5.23 -16.80
N LYS A 91 -13.74 -4.20 -17.49
CA LYS A 91 -14.00 -3.96 -18.92
C LYS A 91 -13.50 -5.12 -19.79
N GLY A 92 -12.41 -5.78 -19.41
CA GLY A 92 -11.82 -6.92 -20.15
C GLY A 92 -12.61 -8.22 -20.06
N ARG A 93 -13.49 -8.39 -19.05
CA ARG A 93 -14.36 -9.58 -18.89
C ARG A 93 -15.66 -9.51 -19.68
N GLY A 94 -15.88 -8.40 -20.39
CA GLY A 94 -17.18 -8.12 -20.99
C GLY A 94 -17.53 -8.98 -22.20
N THR A 95 -16.53 -9.47 -22.93
CA THR A 95 -16.71 -10.33 -24.10
C THR A 95 -17.23 -11.72 -23.76
N GLU A 96 -16.91 -12.26 -22.57
CA GLU A 96 -17.40 -13.55 -22.09
C GLU A 96 -18.82 -13.44 -21.49
N MET A 97 -19.07 -12.39 -20.71
CA MET A 97 -20.40 -12.13 -20.13
C MET A 97 -21.46 -11.66 -21.14
N SER A 98 -21.04 -10.97 -22.21
CA SER A 98 -21.93 -10.57 -23.31
C SER A 98 -22.39 -11.75 -24.16
N ARG A 99 -21.61 -12.85 -24.23
CA ARG A 99 -22.01 -14.06 -24.96
C ARG A 99 -23.05 -14.88 -24.20
N LEU A 100 -22.96 -14.95 -22.87
CA LEU A 100 -23.98 -15.62 -22.03
C LEU A 100 -25.34 -14.89 -22.03
N GLY A 101 -25.39 -13.63 -22.45
CA GLY A 101 -26.63 -12.87 -22.65
C GLY A 101 -27.12 -12.83 -24.11
N GLY A 102 -26.44 -13.52 -25.02
CA GLY A 102 -26.62 -13.38 -26.47
C GLY A 102 -27.28 -14.58 -27.14
N GLY A 103 -28.46 -14.97 -26.66
CA GLY A 103 -29.38 -15.84 -27.40
C GLY A 103 -30.65 -15.06 -27.73
N ILE A 104 -30.73 -14.52 -28.95
CA ILE A 104 -31.93 -14.04 -29.65
C ILE A 104 -32.93 -13.23 -28.80
N GLY A 105 -32.91 -11.89 -28.91
CA GLY A 105 -34.16 -11.11 -28.76
C GLY A 105 -34.22 -9.92 -27.79
N THR A 106 -33.14 -9.40 -27.19
CA THR A 106 -33.27 -8.18 -26.36
C THR A 106 -33.01 -6.90 -27.16
N ARG A 107 -33.96 -6.53 -28.04
CA ARG A 107 -34.10 -5.14 -28.52
C ARG A 107 -34.89 -4.34 -27.49
N GLY A 108 -34.24 -4.01 -26.38
CA GLY A 108 -34.72 -3.05 -25.39
C GLY A 108 -33.55 -2.27 -24.81
N PRO A 109 -33.76 -1.07 -24.22
CA PRO A 109 -32.69 -0.23 -23.66
C PRO A 109 -32.20 -0.78 -22.30
N GLY A 110 -31.85 -2.07 -22.27
CA GLY A 110 -31.41 -2.78 -21.08
C GLY A 110 -29.91 -2.61 -20.86
N GLU A 111 -29.55 -1.89 -19.80
CA GLU A 111 -28.18 -1.73 -19.29
C GLU A 111 -27.49 -3.11 -19.19
N THR A 112 -26.31 -3.28 -19.80
CA THR A 112 -25.61 -4.58 -19.76
C THR A 112 -25.26 -4.95 -18.31
N LYS A 113 -25.23 -6.25 -17.95
CA LYS A 113 -24.87 -6.69 -16.58
C LYS A 113 -23.55 -6.06 -16.09
N LEU A 114 -22.58 -5.92 -16.98
CA LEU A 114 -21.29 -5.27 -16.72
C LEU A 114 -21.42 -3.79 -16.38
N GLU A 115 -22.32 -3.09 -17.05
CA GLU A 115 -22.57 -1.68 -16.82
C GLU A 115 -23.28 -1.46 -15.48
N VAL A 116 -24.26 -2.32 -15.17
CA VAL A 116 -24.90 -2.38 -13.85
C VAL A 116 -23.88 -2.63 -12.75
N ASP A 117 -22.97 -3.59 -12.93
CA ASP A 117 -21.93 -3.90 -11.94
C ASP A 117 -20.93 -2.74 -11.77
N ARG A 118 -20.52 -2.09 -12.87
CA ARG A 118 -19.66 -0.89 -12.81
C ARG A 118 -20.36 0.25 -12.08
N ARG A 119 -21.66 0.44 -12.32
CA ARG A 119 -22.45 1.47 -11.65
C ARG A 119 -22.56 1.18 -10.15
N ARG A 120 -22.78 -0.07 -9.76
CA ARG A 120 -22.79 -0.51 -8.35
C ARG A 120 -21.44 -0.25 -7.67
N ILE A 121 -20.33 -0.61 -8.32
CA ILE A 121 -18.99 -0.39 -7.79
C ILE A 121 -18.70 1.10 -7.63
N ARG A 122 -19.00 1.93 -8.63
CA ARG A 122 -18.85 3.39 -8.52
C ARG A 122 -19.68 3.98 -7.38
N LYS A 123 -20.93 3.54 -7.22
CA LYS A 123 -21.79 3.96 -6.11
C LYS A 123 -21.16 3.56 -4.76
N ARG A 124 -20.62 2.34 -4.66
CA ARG A 124 -19.94 1.86 -3.45
C ARG A 124 -18.68 2.66 -3.15
N ILE A 125 -17.83 2.92 -4.13
CA ILE A 125 -16.64 3.78 -3.98
C ILE A 125 -17.04 5.16 -3.45
N LYS A 126 -18.09 5.77 -4.02
CA LYS A 126 -18.61 7.05 -3.53
C LYS A 126 -19.04 6.97 -2.05
N THR A 127 -19.85 5.97 -1.69
CA THR A 127 -20.27 5.78 -0.30
C THR A 127 -19.10 5.56 0.65
N LEU A 128 -18.07 4.82 0.26
CA LEU A 128 -16.86 4.61 1.06
C LEU A 128 -16.07 5.92 1.22
N SER A 129 -15.91 6.68 0.13
CA SER A 129 -15.27 8.00 0.14
C SER A 129 -15.97 8.95 1.09
N ASP A 130 -17.31 9.07 1.00
CA ASP A 130 -18.10 9.95 1.86
C ASP A 130 -17.95 9.57 3.36
N ARG A 131 -17.89 8.26 3.66
CA ARG A 131 -17.65 7.76 5.03
C ARG A 131 -16.24 8.08 5.53
N LEU A 132 -15.23 7.91 4.68
CA LEU A 132 -13.85 8.24 5.03
C LEU A 132 -13.67 9.74 5.28
N GLU A 133 -14.36 10.59 4.51
CA GLU A 133 -14.38 12.04 4.72
C GLU A 133 -14.97 12.41 6.09
N GLN A 134 -16.09 11.80 6.48
CA GLN A 134 -16.69 12.00 7.81
C GLN A 134 -15.73 11.60 8.95
N LEU A 135 -15.00 10.50 8.80
CA LEU A 135 -13.96 10.10 9.75
C LEU A 135 -12.80 11.12 9.82
N GLY A 136 -12.46 11.73 8.68
CA GLY A 136 -11.49 12.83 8.58
C GLY A 136 -11.88 14.07 9.39
N VAL A 137 -13.18 14.41 9.43
CA VAL A 137 -13.71 15.53 10.24
C VAL A 137 -13.46 15.27 11.73
N ASN A 138 -13.76 14.07 12.23
CA ASN A 138 -13.52 13.70 13.63
C ASN A 138 -12.04 13.84 14.00
N ARG A 139 -11.13 13.42 13.10
CA ARG A 139 -9.68 13.64 13.28
C ARG A 139 -9.30 15.11 13.30
N SER A 140 -9.91 15.96 12.47
CA SER A 140 -9.66 17.42 12.49
C SER A 140 -9.96 18.04 13.86
N ILE A 141 -11.02 17.58 14.53
CA ILE A 141 -11.41 18.05 15.87
C ILE A 141 -10.38 17.60 16.91
N GLN A 142 -10.00 16.32 16.89
CA GLN A 142 -8.94 15.80 17.78
C GLN A 142 -7.61 16.53 17.56
N ARG A 143 -7.27 16.82 16.30
CA ARG A 143 -6.08 17.62 15.91
C ARG A 143 -6.11 19.01 16.53
N LYS A 144 -7.23 19.75 16.40
CA LYS A 144 -7.39 21.09 17.00
C LYS A 144 -7.19 21.05 18.52
N LYS A 145 -7.71 20.02 19.20
CA LYS A 145 -7.52 19.83 20.65
C LYS A 145 -6.05 19.62 21.01
N ARG A 146 -5.31 18.81 20.22
CA ARG A 146 -3.87 18.54 20.43
C ARG A 146 -3.00 19.78 20.22
N LYS A 147 -3.27 20.56 19.15
CA LYS A 147 -2.57 21.83 18.89
C LYS A 147 -2.77 22.82 20.05
N LYS A 148 -3.98 22.91 20.61
CA LYS A 148 -4.25 23.73 21.79
C LYS A 148 -3.47 23.28 23.03
N SER A 149 -3.30 21.97 23.22
CA SER A 149 -2.55 21.43 24.36
C SER A 149 -1.02 21.48 24.22
N ARG A 150 -0.48 21.96 23.09
CA ARG A 150 0.97 22.05 22.80
C ARG A 150 1.74 20.75 23.07
N VAL A 151 1.10 19.61 22.83
CA VAL A 151 1.75 18.30 23.01
C VAL A 151 2.48 17.95 21.71
N PRO A 152 3.81 17.75 21.73
CA PRO A 152 4.57 17.42 20.54
C PRO A 152 4.20 16.04 19.99
N VAL A 153 4.12 15.95 18.66
CA VAL A 153 3.79 14.74 17.91
C VAL A 153 4.97 14.33 17.04
N VAL A 154 5.43 13.10 17.22
CA VAL A 154 6.50 12.48 16.43
C VAL A 154 5.91 11.36 15.59
N SER A 155 6.10 11.42 14.27
CA SER A 155 5.66 10.34 13.37
C SER A 155 6.86 9.48 12.97
N ILE A 156 6.72 8.16 13.13
CA ILE A 156 7.75 7.19 12.76
C ILE A 156 7.48 6.75 11.32
N VAL A 157 8.40 7.04 10.42
CA VAL A 157 8.32 6.71 8.98
C VAL A 157 9.48 5.82 8.58
N GLY A 158 9.37 5.15 7.43
CA GLY A 158 10.42 4.27 6.94
C GLY A 158 9.87 3.04 6.22
N TYR A 159 10.78 2.30 5.59
CA TYR A 159 10.43 1.11 4.81
C TYR A 159 9.77 0.03 5.68
N THR A 160 8.93 -0.82 5.07
CA THR A 160 8.42 -2.02 5.74
C THR A 160 9.58 -2.85 6.30
N ASN A 161 9.36 -3.47 7.47
CA ASN A 161 10.38 -4.23 8.21
C ASN A 161 11.64 -3.45 8.67
N ALA A 162 11.66 -2.11 8.60
CA ALA A 162 12.76 -1.31 9.16
C ALA A 162 12.82 -1.33 10.70
N GLY A 163 11.85 -1.94 11.38
CA GLY A 163 11.74 -1.99 12.84
C GLY A 163 11.02 -0.80 13.49
N LYS A 164 10.15 -0.10 12.74
CA LYS A 164 9.33 1.03 13.24
C LYS A 164 8.52 0.65 14.48
N SER A 165 7.76 -0.44 14.41
CA SER A 165 6.90 -0.90 15.51
C SER A 165 7.71 -1.43 16.69
N THR A 166 8.87 -2.04 16.44
CA THR A 166 9.82 -2.44 17.50
C THR A 166 10.30 -1.21 18.26
N LEU A 167 10.75 -0.17 17.56
CA LEU A 167 11.19 1.07 18.18
C LEU A 167 10.06 1.72 18.98
N LEU A 168 8.85 1.79 18.42
CA LEU A 168 7.69 2.36 19.10
C LEU A 168 7.37 1.64 20.41
N ASN A 169 7.38 0.30 20.39
CA ASN A 169 7.16 -0.52 21.57
C ASN A 169 8.23 -0.29 22.64
N THR A 170 9.50 -0.29 22.23
CA THR A 170 10.63 -0.04 23.13
C THR A 170 10.54 1.35 23.77
N LEU A 171 10.16 2.37 22.99
CA LEU A 171 10.03 3.74 23.49
C LEU A 171 8.84 3.93 24.44
N THR A 172 7.73 3.23 24.19
CA THR A 172 6.45 3.49 24.89
C THR A 172 6.07 2.42 25.91
N GLY A 173 6.81 1.32 26.00
CA GLY A 173 6.46 0.14 26.79
C GLY A 173 5.21 -0.58 26.27
N ALA A 174 4.75 -0.24 25.07
CA ALA A 174 3.57 -0.84 24.46
C ALA A 174 3.86 -2.27 23.96
N ARG A 175 2.83 -3.12 23.96
CA ARG A 175 2.85 -4.46 23.34
C ARG A 175 2.18 -4.43 21.97
N ALA A 176 2.55 -3.52 21.07
CA ALA A 176 2.08 -3.62 19.69
C ALA A 176 2.64 -4.90 19.05
N ARG A 177 1.88 -5.55 18.17
CA ARG A 177 2.38 -6.75 17.48
C ARG A 177 3.55 -6.35 16.58
N VAL A 178 4.68 -7.00 16.79
CA VAL A 178 5.85 -6.93 15.91
C VAL A 178 5.96 -8.29 15.26
N GLU A 179 5.73 -8.35 13.96
CA GLU A 179 5.87 -9.55 13.17
C GLU A 179 6.80 -9.25 12.01
N ASP A 180 7.61 -10.23 11.60
CA ASP A 180 8.47 -10.15 10.41
C ASP A 180 7.60 -10.33 9.14
N LYS A 181 6.70 -9.37 8.93
CA LYS A 181 5.74 -9.33 7.83
C LYS A 181 5.70 -7.94 7.23
N LEU A 182 5.53 -7.88 5.90
CA LEU A 182 5.28 -6.62 5.20
C LEU A 182 3.96 -6.01 5.67
N PHE A 183 3.95 -4.70 5.88
CA PHE A 183 2.76 -3.94 6.29
C PHE A 183 2.10 -4.40 7.60
N SER A 184 2.92 -4.85 8.57
CA SER A 184 2.49 -5.19 9.93
C SER A 184 1.66 -4.09 10.63
N THR A 185 1.85 -2.83 10.22
CA THR A 185 1.10 -1.67 10.70
C THR A 185 0.40 -1.00 9.52
N LEU A 186 -0.91 -1.17 9.43
CA LEU A 186 -1.77 -0.39 8.54
C LEU A 186 -2.55 0.69 9.30
N ASP A 187 -3.05 0.33 10.48
CA ASP A 187 -3.82 1.22 11.33
C ASP A 187 -2.85 2.15 12.09
N SER A 188 -2.98 3.48 11.91
CA SER A 188 -2.14 4.42 12.64
C SER A 188 -2.41 4.30 14.14
N SER A 189 -1.36 4.07 14.91
CA SER A 189 -1.47 3.92 16.36
C SER A 189 -0.73 5.06 17.05
N VAL A 190 -1.48 5.90 17.76
CA VAL A 190 -0.91 6.99 18.55
C VAL A 190 -0.66 6.49 19.96
N LYS A 191 0.60 6.46 20.37
CA LYS A 191 1.04 6.07 21.71
C LYS A 191 1.58 7.28 22.46
N ARG A 192 1.35 7.28 23.77
CA ARG A 192 1.77 8.38 24.65
C ARG A 192 3.02 7.95 25.41
N LEU A 193 4.06 8.76 25.33
CA LEU A 193 5.24 8.65 26.17
C LEU A 193 5.23 9.78 27.20
N ASN A 194 5.03 9.43 28.47
CA ASN A 194 5.15 10.38 29.57
C ASN A 194 6.61 10.43 30.05
N ARG A 195 7.23 11.61 30.02
CA ARG A 195 8.61 11.82 30.51
C ARG A 195 8.64 12.54 31.86
N GLY A 196 7.65 12.26 32.72
CA GLY A 196 7.51 12.91 34.03
C GLY A 196 7.44 14.43 33.89
N GLN A 197 8.35 15.15 34.57
CA GLN A 197 8.42 16.62 34.53
C GLN A 197 8.77 17.20 33.14
N LYS A 198 9.36 16.40 32.23
CA LYS A 198 9.70 16.83 30.86
C LYS A 198 8.50 16.84 29.91
N GLY A 199 7.30 16.55 30.41
CA GLY A 199 6.06 16.60 29.65
C GLY A 199 5.74 15.30 28.92
N THR A 200 4.75 15.39 28.04
CA THR A 200 4.19 14.27 27.27
C THR A 200 4.58 14.40 25.80
N VAL A 201 4.96 13.30 25.17
CA VAL A 201 5.18 13.21 23.72
C VAL A 201 4.25 12.16 23.14
N LEU A 202 3.66 12.42 21.98
CA LEU A 202 2.88 11.44 21.24
C LEU A 202 3.72 10.87 20.10
N PHE A 203 3.76 9.56 19.99
CA PHE A 203 4.36 8.86 18.85
C PHE A 203 3.26 8.25 18.00
N SER A 204 3.32 8.43 16.68
CA SER A 204 2.43 7.77 15.74
C SER A 204 3.20 6.73 14.93
N ASP A 205 2.76 5.47 14.96
CA ASP A 205 3.21 4.48 13.97
C ASP A 205 2.51 4.76 12.64
N THR A 206 3.27 4.75 11.55
CA THR A 206 2.74 4.98 10.20
C THR A 206 2.86 3.72 9.35
N VAL A 207 2.10 3.70 8.26
CA VAL A 207 2.18 2.60 7.29
C VAL A 207 3.60 2.52 6.75
N GLY A 208 4.18 1.32 6.78
CA GLY A 208 5.50 1.12 6.22
C GLY A 208 5.52 1.37 4.72
N PHE A 209 6.51 2.13 4.26
CA PHE A 209 6.67 2.40 2.84
C PHE A 209 7.27 1.21 2.10
N ILE A 210 6.95 1.10 0.81
CA ILE A 210 7.61 0.19 -0.11
C ILE A 210 8.07 0.99 -1.34
N ASN A 211 9.03 0.44 -2.07
CA ASN A 211 9.47 0.99 -3.33
C ASN A 211 8.32 0.91 -4.34
N LYS A 212 8.17 1.95 -5.17
CA LYS A 212 7.10 2.08 -6.16
C LYS A 212 5.71 1.83 -5.56
N LEU A 213 5.35 2.56 -4.50
CA LEU A 213 3.98 2.53 -4.00
C LEU A 213 3.02 2.96 -5.13
N PRO A 214 2.03 2.13 -5.51
CA PRO A 214 1.07 2.50 -6.54
C PRO A 214 0.35 3.81 -6.20
N HIS A 215 0.23 4.75 -7.15
CA HIS A 215 -0.46 6.03 -6.90
C HIS A 215 -1.91 5.84 -6.42
N GLN A 216 -2.58 4.78 -6.86
CA GLN A 216 -3.93 4.42 -6.41
C GLN A 216 -3.98 4.10 -4.91
N LEU A 217 -2.92 3.50 -4.37
CA LEU A 217 -2.76 3.24 -2.96
C LEU A 217 -2.50 4.53 -2.20
N ILE A 218 -1.60 5.39 -2.68
CA ILE A 218 -1.32 6.69 -2.03
C ILE A 218 -2.60 7.53 -1.92
N ALA A 219 -3.41 7.58 -2.98
CA ALA A 219 -4.69 8.28 -2.96
C ALA A 219 -5.68 7.71 -1.92
N SER A 220 -5.71 6.39 -1.78
CA SER A 220 -6.62 5.69 -0.85
C SER A 220 -6.17 5.77 0.60
N PHE A 221 -4.85 5.88 0.84
CA PHE A 221 -4.23 6.01 2.16
C PHE A 221 -3.89 7.45 2.54
N LYS A 222 -4.29 8.43 1.71
CA LYS A 222 -3.97 9.84 1.90
C LYS A 222 -4.36 10.35 3.28
N SER A 223 -5.52 9.97 3.82
CA SER A 223 -5.94 10.41 5.16
C SER A 223 -5.07 9.83 6.29
N THR A 224 -4.55 8.62 6.13
CA THR A 224 -3.61 8.00 7.09
C THR A 224 -2.22 8.64 6.96
N LEU A 225 -1.79 8.96 5.74
CA LEU A 225 -0.52 9.65 5.48
C LEU A 225 -0.55 11.13 5.84
N GLU A 226 -1.72 11.78 5.84
CA GLU A 226 -1.88 13.17 6.29
C GLU A 226 -1.47 13.37 7.75
N GLU A 227 -1.49 12.32 8.58
CA GLU A 227 -0.98 12.39 9.96
C GLU A 227 0.53 12.68 10.01
N ILE A 228 1.27 12.30 8.97
CA ILE A 228 2.70 12.62 8.81
C ILE A 228 2.90 14.13 8.65
N LYS A 229 2.05 14.80 7.85
CA LYS A 229 2.07 16.26 7.67
C LYS A 229 1.80 17.02 8.96
N GLU A 230 1.10 16.43 9.91
CA GLU A 230 0.75 17.10 11.16
C GLU A 230 1.78 16.88 12.27
N SER A 231 2.77 16.02 12.06
CA SER A 231 3.84 15.79 13.04
C SER A 231 4.78 16.99 13.15
N ASP A 232 5.31 17.21 14.34
CA ASP A 232 6.34 18.22 14.60
C ASP A 232 7.73 17.72 14.18
N LEU A 233 7.92 16.39 14.19
CA LEU A 233 9.15 15.70 13.87
C LEU A 233 8.85 14.37 13.18
N LEU A 234 9.63 14.05 12.15
CA LEU A 234 9.70 12.73 11.54
C LEU A 234 10.91 11.96 12.10
N LEU A 235 10.66 10.75 12.59
CA LEU A 235 11.71 9.76 12.84
C LEU A 235 11.73 8.80 11.66
N HIS A 236 12.71 8.97 10.78
CA HIS A 236 12.85 8.11 9.61
C HIS A 236 13.76 6.94 9.96
N ILE A 237 13.14 5.78 10.15
CA ILE A 237 13.81 4.53 10.51
C ILE A 237 14.29 3.84 9.25
N VAL A 238 15.58 3.55 9.23
CA VAL A 238 16.27 2.97 8.08
C VAL A 238 16.92 1.66 8.53
N ASP A 239 16.65 0.58 7.81
CA ASP A 239 17.30 -0.70 8.07
C ASP A 239 18.76 -0.65 7.59
N ALA A 240 19.69 -0.63 8.53
CA ALA A 240 21.11 -0.46 8.24
C ALA A 240 21.75 -1.72 7.62
N THR A 241 21.13 -2.89 7.70
CA THR A 241 21.66 -4.13 7.09
C THR A 241 21.36 -4.24 5.60
N ASN A 242 20.51 -3.36 5.07
CA ASN A 242 20.08 -3.47 3.70
C ASN A 242 21.16 -2.96 2.74
N ALA A 243 21.52 -3.78 1.75
CA ALA A 243 22.50 -3.40 0.73
C ALA A 243 22.03 -2.24 -0.16
N ASP A 244 20.70 -2.04 -0.26
CA ASP A 244 20.07 -1.05 -1.14
C ASP A 244 19.45 0.14 -0.38
N LEU A 245 20.16 0.59 0.67
CA LEU A 245 19.81 1.76 1.48
C LEU A 245 19.43 3.00 0.65
N GLY A 246 20.19 3.27 -0.41
CA GLY A 246 19.99 4.44 -1.26
C GLY A 246 18.66 4.44 -2.00
N ASN A 247 18.20 3.29 -2.52
CA ASN A 247 16.87 3.21 -3.14
C ASN A 247 15.76 3.33 -2.11
N TYR A 248 15.94 2.82 -0.90
CA TYR A 248 14.91 2.88 0.12
C TYR A 248 14.73 4.29 0.65
N LEU A 249 15.82 5.02 0.89
CA LEU A 249 15.78 6.43 1.25
C LEU A 249 15.05 7.24 0.19
N ARG A 250 15.42 7.07 -1.09
CA ARG A 250 14.75 7.75 -2.22
C ARG A 250 13.27 7.42 -2.31
N ALA A 251 12.89 6.16 -2.17
CA ALA A 251 11.48 5.75 -2.19
C ALA A 251 10.67 6.41 -1.06
N VAL A 252 11.25 6.54 0.14
CA VAL A 252 10.59 7.26 1.24
C VAL A 252 10.49 8.76 0.94
N GLU A 253 11.55 9.37 0.43
CA GLU A 253 11.55 10.80 0.05
C GLU A 253 10.53 11.12 -1.05
N GLU A 254 10.40 10.27 -2.06
CA GLU A 254 9.39 10.39 -3.12
C GLU A 254 7.98 10.40 -2.52
N VAL A 255 7.67 9.44 -1.64
CA VAL A 255 6.38 9.38 -0.96
C VAL A 255 6.16 10.61 -0.08
N LEU A 256 7.17 11.02 0.71
CA LEU A 256 7.11 12.23 1.53
C LEU A 256 6.89 13.49 0.68
N THR A 257 7.43 13.53 -0.54
CA THR A 257 7.23 14.63 -1.50
C THR A 257 5.82 14.63 -2.06
N GLU A 258 5.29 13.48 -2.49
CA GLU A 258 3.92 13.34 -3.02
C GLU A 258 2.87 13.71 -1.97
N ILE A 259 3.13 13.36 -0.71
CA ILE A 259 2.31 13.79 0.41
C ILE A 259 2.74 15.15 0.98
N GLY A 260 3.60 15.94 0.34
CA GLY A 260 3.95 17.30 0.80
C GLY A 260 4.50 17.41 2.23
N ALA A 261 5.18 16.37 2.72
CA ALA A 261 5.80 16.30 4.05
C ALA A 261 7.34 16.41 4.02
N ILE A 262 7.95 16.57 2.84
CA ILE A 262 9.41 16.59 2.66
C ILE A 262 10.14 17.67 3.48
N ASN A 263 9.51 18.84 3.69
CA ASN A 263 10.10 19.96 4.44
C ASN A 263 10.01 19.80 5.97
N LYS A 264 9.52 18.66 6.47
CA LYS A 264 9.44 18.39 7.91
C LYS A 264 10.83 18.14 8.49
N LYS A 265 11.04 18.60 9.72
CA LYS A 265 12.21 18.23 10.50
C LYS A 265 12.26 16.71 10.60
N THR A 266 13.34 16.12 10.11
CA THR A 266 13.50 14.68 10.01
C THR A 266 14.80 14.27 10.68
N VAL A 267 14.72 13.24 11.52
CA VAL A 267 15.88 12.59 12.13
C VAL A 267 15.97 11.19 11.54
N LEU A 268 17.08 10.93 10.85
CA LEU A 268 17.41 9.60 10.35
C LEU A 268 17.85 8.72 11.54
N VAL A 269 17.32 7.51 11.59
CA VAL A 269 17.67 6.50 12.60
C VAL A 269 18.06 5.22 11.88
N PHE A 270 19.36 4.93 11.84
CA PHE A 270 19.87 3.65 11.37
C PHE A 270 19.61 2.59 12.44
N ASN A 271 18.68 1.69 12.14
CA ASN A 271 18.26 0.61 13.01
C ASN A 271 18.92 -0.72 12.59
N LYS A 272 18.84 -1.73 13.47
CA LYS A 272 19.48 -3.06 13.29
C LYS A 272 21.01 -3.01 13.24
N ILE A 273 21.61 -2.03 13.92
CA ILE A 273 23.08 -1.88 14.00
C ILE A 273 23.76 -3.04 14.73
N ASP A 274 23.02 -3.82 15.52
CA ASP A 274 23.45 -5.05 16.18
C ASP A 274 23.83 -6.17 15.19
N LEU A 275 23.36 -6.09 13.95
CA LEU A 275 23.66 -7.05 12.89
C LEU A 275 24.82 -6.61 11.99
N LEU A 276 25.40 -5.43 12.23
CA LEU A 276 26.49 -4.89 11.42
C LEU A 276 27.86 -5.25 11.97
N ASP A 277 28.81 -5.50 11.07
CA ASP A 277 30.22 -5.59 11.44
C ASP A 277 30.80 -4.19 11.77
N ARG A 278 32.00 -4.17 12.36
CA ARG A 278 32.66 -2.92 12.77
C ARG A 278 32.95 -1.99 11.60
N VAL A 279 33.15 -2.53 10.39
CA VAL A 279 33.49 -1.76 9.19
C VAL A 279 32.25 -1.07 8.63
N ALA A 280 31.14 -1.79 8.51
CA ALA A 280 29.85 -1.25 8.09
C ALA A 280 29.34 -0.21 9.07
N LEU A 281 29.50 -0.43 10.39
CA LEU A 281 29.09 0.52 11.41
C LEU A 281 29.91 1.82 11.38
N ALA A 282 31.19 1.76 11.00
CA ALA A 282 32.02 2.94 10.81
C ALA A 282 31.60 3.79 9.58
N ARG A 283 31.02 3.15 8.55
CA ARG A 283 30.52 3.85 7.35
C ARG A 283 29.22 4.65 7.59
N LEU A 284 28.53 4.40 8.70
CA LEU A 284 27.29 5.08 9.07
C LEU A 284 27.51 6.32 9.96
N LYS A 285 28.72 6.50 10.50
CA LYS A 285 29.10 7.65 11.33
C LYS A 285 29.64 8.78 10.47
#